data_AF-A0A7J6WJX8-F1
#
_entry.id   AF-A0A7J6WJX8-F1
#
_cell.length_a   1.000
_cell.length_b   1.000
_cell.length_c   1.000
_cell.angle_alpha   90.00
_cell.angle_beta   90.00
_cell.angle_gamma   90.00
#
_symmetry.space_group_name_H-M   'P 1'
#
loop_
_entity.id
_entity.type
_entity.pdbx_description
1 polymer ?
#
loop_
_entity_poly.entity_id
_entity_poly.type
_entity_poly.pdbx_seq_one_letter_code
_entity_poly.pdbx_strand_id
1 'polypeptide(L)'
;MLLDEFICKLVQEGSDNVKRSPRGLNWWQPWSNLQYTNAATLIATMYSKYLATAKASIDCYGVNIKPEDLVAFAKSQVDYILGSNPKSMSYMVGYGTNYPKQIHHRGASIVSIKKDPAHVSCKGADPNVLEGAVVGGPYDTDEYTDARSNYQQSEPTLTNNAPLVGVLAKLV
;
A
#
# COMPACT_ATOMS: atom_id res chain seq x y z
N MET A 1 6.12 22.56 2.66
CA MET A 1 5.55 22.04 1.39
C MET A 1 4.09 22.39 1.37
N LEU A 2 3.64 23.12 0.34
CA LEU A 2 2.21 23.39 0.13
C LEU A 2 1.54 22.11 -0.40
N LEU A 3 0.23 21.93 -0.15
CA LEU A 3 -0.48 20.71 -0.54
C LEU A 3 -0.44 20.45 -2.06
N ASP A 4 -0.56 21.50 -2.87
CA ASP A 4 -0.45 21.40 -4.34
C ASP A 4 0.90 20.85 -4.77
N GLU A 5 1.98 21.41 -4.22
CA GLU A 5 3.35 20.96 -4.51
C GLU A 5 3.55 19.48 -4.14
N PHE A 6 3.01 19.06 -2.99
CA PHE A 6 3.05 17.66 -2.57
C PHE A 6 2.31 16.76 -3.57
N ILE A 7 1.12 17.18 -4.02
CA ILE A 7 0.31 16.41 -4.97
C ILE A 7 1.00 16.32 -6.33
N CYS A 8 1.57 17.42 -6.85
CA CYS A 8 2.34 17.41 -8.09
C CYS A 8 3.51 16.41 -8.02
N LYS A 9 4.27 16.42 -6.93
CA LYS A 9 5.35 15.44 -6.68
C LYS A 9 4.85 14.01 -6.60
N LEU A 10 3.66 13.80 -6.03
CA LEU A 10 3.05 12.49 -5.85
C LEU A 10 2.60 11.88 -7.19
N VAL A 11 2.05 12.70 -8.10
CA VAL A 11 1.56 12.27 -9.42
C VAL A 11 2.63 12.27 -10.52
N GLN A 12 3.87 12.62 -10.20
CA GLN A 12 5.05 12.68 -11.08
C GLN A 12 5.14 13.92 -11.98
N GLU A 13 4.47 15.00 -11.59
CA GLU A 13 4.44 16.26 -12.34
C GLU A 13 5.17 17.38 -11.58
N GLY A 14 6.09 17.04 -10.68
CA GLY A 14 6.93 17.98 -9.92
C GLY A 14 8.41 17.89 -10.29
N SER A 15 9.22 18.82 -9.76
CA SER A 15 10.67 18.86 -10.00
C SER A 15 11.49 17.87 -9.17
N ASP A 16 10.93 17.41 -8.05
CA ASP A 16 11.54 16.44 -7.12
C ASP A 16 10.45 15.45 -6.71
N ASN A 17 10.12 14.58 -7.66
CA ASN A 17 9.00 13.65 -7.56
C ASN A 17 9.23 12.60 -6.48
N VAL A 18 8.13 12.13 -5.87
CA VAL A 18 8.18 10.96 -5.00
C VAL A 18 8.77 9.79 -5.80
N LYS A 19 9.77 9.11 -5.25
CA LYS A 19 10.37 7.96 -5.90
C LYS A 19 9.30 6.92 -6.21
N ARG A 20 9.35 6.33 -7.40
CA ARG A 20 8.48 5.22 -7.81
C ARG A 20 9.32 3.98 -8.08
N SER A 21 8.74 2.84 -7.75
CA SER A 21 9.20 1.56 -8.27
C SER A 21 9.04 1.49 -9.80
N PRO A 22 9.76 0.59 -10.49
CA PRO A 22 9.61 0.39 -11.94
C PRO A 22 8.16 0.18 -12.40
N ARG A 23 7.28 -0.35 -11.56
CA ARG A 23 5.85 -0.57 -11.87
C ARG A 23 4.90 0.44 -11.23
N GLY A 24 5.41 1.56 -10.73
CA GLY A 24 4.62 2.74 -10.44
C GLY A 24 4.02 2.81 -9.03
N LEU A 25 4.41 1.92 -8.12
CA LEU A 25 4.15 2.10 -6.69
C LEU A 25 5.03 3.24 -6.16
N ASN A 26 4.41 4.23 -5.52
CA ASN A 26 5.17 5.27 -4.82
C ASN A 26 5.96 4.67 -3.65
N TRP A 27 7.18 5.16 -3.42
CA TRP A 27 8.13 4.53 -2.53
C TRP A 27 8.94 5.55 -1.72
N TRP A 28 8.92 5.40 -0.38
CA TRP A 28 9.61 6.30 0.55
C TRP A 28 10.75 5.62 1.29
N GLN A 29 10.55 4.38 1.75
CA GLN A 29 11.54 3.71 2.60
C GLN A 29 11.40 2.18 2.55
N PRO A 30 12.45 1.43 2.92
CA PRO A 30 12.45 -0.03 2.80
C PRO A 30 11.57 -0.76 3.82
N TRP A 31 11.25 -0.14 4.96
CA TRP A 31 10.41 -0.77 5.98
C TRP A 31 8.99 -0.24 5.89
N SER A 32 8.05 -1.14 5.60
CA SER A 32 6.61 -0.86 5.60
C SER A 32 6.23 0.30 4.68
N ASN A 33 6.76 0.31 3.45
CA ASN A 33 6.51 1.37 2.48
C ASN A 33 5.02 1.65 2.25
N LEU A 34 4.17 0.62 2.31
CA LEU A 34 2.74 0.77 2.07
C LEU A 34 2.05 1.69 3.08
N GLN A 35 2.61 1.95 4.27
CA GLN A 35 2.02 2.94 5.18
C GLN A 35 2.07 4.36 4.59
N TYR A 36 3.18 4.72 3.94
CA TYR A 36 3.35 6.03 3.30
C TYR A 36 2.55 6.10 2.00
N THR A 37 2.60 5.03 1.21
CA THR A 37 1.84 4.94 -0.03
C THR A 37 0.35 5.11 0.22
N ASN A 38 -0.20 4.38 1.19
CA ASN A 38 -1.62 4.42 1.51
C ASN A 38 -2.00 5.79 2.10
N ALA A 39 -1.19 6.36 2.99
CA ALA A 39 -1.44 7.68 3.55
C ALA A 39 -1.41 8.80 2.49
N ALA A 40 -0.42 8.79 1.60
CA ALA A 40 -0.32 9.76 0.50
C ALA A 40 -1.48 9.60 -0.50
N THR A 41 -1.88 8.36 -0.77
CA THR A 41 -3.03 8.05 -1.62
C THR A 41 -4.34 8.54 -1.01
N LEU A 42 -4.50 8.41 0.32
CA LEU A 42 -5.64 8.98 1.04
C LEU A 42 -5.67 10.51 0.95
N ILE A 43 -4.52 11.18 1.08
CA ILE A 43 -4.43 12.63 0.91
C ILE A 43 -4.85 13.04 -0.51
N ALA A 44 -4.33 12.38 -1.55
CA ALA A 44 -4.73 12.65 -2.94
C ALA A 44 -6.23 12.44 -3.17
N THR A 45 -6.79 11.40 -2.57
CA THR A 45 -8.22 11.09 -2.60
C THR A 45 -9.08 12.17 -1.94
N MET A 46 -8.69 12.62 -0.75
CA MET A 46 -9.40 13.71 -0.05
C MET A 46 -9.28 15.02 -0.83
N TYR A 47 -8.11 15.28 -1.42
CA TYR A 47 -7.88 16.50 -2.17
C TYR A 47 -8.64 16.54 -3.50
N SER A 48 -8.74 15.39 -4.18
CA SER A 48 -9.65 15.22 -5.32
C SER A 48 -11.07 15.64 -4.98
N LYS A 49 -11.61 15.17 -3.84
CA LYS A 49 -12.96 15.55 -3.38
C LYS A 49 -13.07 17.06 -3.14
N TYR A 50 -12.07 17.65 -2.48
CA TYR A 50 -12.04 19.09 -2.23
C TYR A 50 -12.06 19.89 -3.54
N LEU A 51 -11.18 19.57 -4.49
CA LEU A 51 -11.08 20.24 -5.78
C LEU A 51 -12.37 20.10 -6.60
N ALA A 52 -12.99 18.93 -6.58
CA ALA A 52 -14.28 18.71 -7.24
C ALA A 52 -15.39 19.62 -6.66
N THR A 53 -15.48 19.74 -5.32
CA THR A 53 -16.42 20.65 -4.67
C THR A 53 -16.12 22.11 -4.99
N ALA A 54 -14.85 22.49 -5.02
CA ALA A 54 -14.40 23.85 -5.35
C ALA A 54 -14.49 24.18 -6.85
N LYS A 55 -14.74 23.19 -7.71
CA LYS A 55 -14.64 23.29 -9.18
C LYS A 55 -13.27 23.80 -9.63
N ALA A 56 -12.23 23.30 -8.98
CA ALA A 56 -10.84 23.71 -9.17
C ALA A 56 -9.97 22.57 -9.73
N SER A 57 -8.75 22.93 -10.12
CA SER A 57 -7.69 22.03 -10.58
C SER A 57 -6.35 22.56 -10.06
N ILE A 58 -5.31 21.72 -10.10
CA ILE A 58 -3.95 22.08 -9.70
C ILE A 58 -3.13 22.35 -10.96
N ASP A 59 -2.32 23.40 -10.97
CA ASP A 59 -1.29 23.60 -11.99
C ASP A 59 0.04 23.04 -11.49
N CYS A 60 0.44 21.89 -12.05
CA CYS A 60 1.72 21.26 -11.80
C CYS A 60 2.70 21.66 -12.90
N TYR A 61 3.25 22.86 -12.78
CA TYR A 61 4.29 23.40 -13.68
C TYR A 61 3.91 23.36 -15.17
N GLY A 62 2.66 23.71 -15.49
CA GLY A 62 2.11 23.69 -16.85
C GLY A 62 1.27 22.46 -17.17
N VAL A 63 1.23 21.47 -16.27
CA VAL A 63 0.32 20.31 -16.36
C VAL A 63 -0.88 20.52 -15.45
N ASN A 64 -2.07 20.62 -16.04
CA ASN A 64 -3.29 20.79 -15.28
C ASN A 64 -3.81 19.44 -14.74
N ILE A 65 -3.79 19.28 -13.42
CA ILE A 65 -4.26 18.08 -12.72
C ILE A 65 -5.67 18.31 -12.20
N LYS A 66 -6.59 17.48 -12.67
CA LYS A 66 -8.01 17.54 -12.33
C LYS A 66 -8.36 16.54 -11.22
N PRO A 67 -9.52 16.70 -10.56
CA PRO A 67 -9.99 15.75 -9.55
C PRO A 67 -9.97 14.29 -10.03
N GLU A 68 -10.37 14.04 -11.27
CA GLU A 68 -10.41 12.71 -11.88
C GLU A 68 -9.02 12.07 -12.03
N ASP A 69 -7.98 12.87 -12.31
CA ASP A 69 -6.60 12.37 -12.42
C ASP A 69 -6.09 11.84 -11.07
N LEU A 70 -6.47 12.51 -9.98
CA LEU A 70 -6.16 12.07 -8.62
C LEU A 70 -6.91 10.79 -8.23
N VAL A 71 -8.15 10.61 -8.70
CA VAL A 71 -8.89 9.35 -8.52
C VAL A 71 -8.22 8.22 -9.32
N ALA A 72 -7.82 8.48 -10.56
CA ALA A 72 -7.12 7.51 -11.39
C ALA A 72 -5.77 7.10 -10.78
N PHE A 73 -5.00 8.07 -10.26
CA PHE A 73 -3.79 7.81 -9.50
C PHE A 73 -4.07 6.94 -8.25
N ALA A 74 -5.09 7.29 -7.47
CA ALA A 74 -5.43 6.53 -6.27
C ALA A 74 -5.82 5.08 -6.61
N LYS A 75 -6.61 4.90 -7.67
CA LYS A 75 -6.95 3.58 -8.20
C LYS A 75 -5.70 2.80 -8.62
N SER A 76 -4.72 3.45 -9.26
CA SER A 76 -3.50 2.76 -9.69
C SER A 76 -2.67 2.23 -8.50
N GLN A 77 -2.58 2.98 -7.40
CA GLN A 77 -1.88 2.52 -6.20
C GLN A 77 -2.64 1.36 -5.54
N VAL A 78 -3.97 1.44 -5.46
CA VAL A 78 -4.82 0.35 -4.92
C VAL A 78 -4.73 -0.89 -5.79
N ASP A 79 -4.84 -0.75 -7.11
CA ASP A 79 -4.73 -1.86 -8.06
C ASP A 79 -3.38 -2.55 -7.91
N TYR A 80 -2.28 -1.80 -7.75
CA TYR A 80 -0.96 -2.36 -7.49
C TYR A 80 -0.96 -3.18 -6.19
N ILE A 81 -1.49 -2.63 -5.09
CA ILE A 81 -1.56 -3.30 -3.78
C ILE A 81 -2.39 -4.59 -3.86
N LEU A 82 -3.45 -4.60 -4.67
CA LEU A 82 -4.37 -5.74 -4.78
C LEU A 82 -3.98 -6.75 -5.87
N GLY A 83 -2.86 -6.55 -6.58
CA GLY A 83 -2.29 -7.57 -7.47
C GLY A 83 -1.84 -7.11 -8.85
N SER A 84 -2.04 -5.85 -9.23
CA SER A 84 -1.54 -5.29 -10.50
C SER A 84 -0.05 -4.92 -10.41
N ASN A 85 0.77 -5.89 -10.00
CA ASN A 85 2.21 -5.78 -9.81
C ASN A 85 2.93 -7.00 -10.46
N PRO A 86 4.27 -6.98 -10.61
CA PRO A 86 5.02 -8.06 -11.29
C PRO A 86 4.79 -9.46 -10.74
N LYS A 87 4.46 -9.58 -9.45
CA LYS A 87 4.25 -10.87 -8.79
C LYS A 87 2.81 -11.35 -8.91
N SER A 88 1.93 -10.57 -9.51
CA SER A 88 0.48 -10.83 -9.57
C SER A 88 -0.06 -11.25 -8.20
N MET A 89 0.40 -10.56 -7.15
CA MET A 89 0.19 -10.91 -5.75
C MET A 89 -0.50 -9.75 -5.04
N SER A 90 -1.60 -10.02 -4.35
CA SER A 90 -2.19 -9.06 -3.43
C SER A 90 -1.31 -8.94 -2.19
N TYR A 91 -0.93 -7.71 -1.83
CA TYR A 91 -0.29 -7.40 -0.55
C TYR A 91 -1.30 -7.23 0.60
N MET A 92 -2.60 -7.43 0.31
CA MET A 92 -3.64 -7.64 1.31
C MET A 92 -3.89 -9.13 1.49
N VAL A 93 -3.61 -9.65 2.69
CA VAL A 93 -3.77 -11.05 3.07
C VAL A 93 -5.24 -11.47 2.93
N GLY A 94 -5.48 -12.64 2.33
CA GLY A 94 -6.83 -13.17 2.10
C GLY A 94 -7.50 -12.68 0.81
N TYR A 95 -7.04 -11.57 0.24
CA TYR A 95 -7.63 -11.00 -0.98
C TYR A 95 -7.02 -11.61 -2.25
N GLY A 96 -7.88 -12.04 -3.18
CA GLY A 96 -7.48 -12.66 -4.43
C GLY A 96 -6.97 -14.11 -4.26
N THR A 97 -6.38 -14.67 -5.32
CA THR A 97 -5.90 -16.06 -5.33
C THR A 97 -4.43 -16.21 -4.92
N ASN A 98 -3.66 -15.12 -4.93
CA ASN A 98 -2.24 -15.08 -4.61
C ASN A 98 -1.96 -13.93 -3.63
N TYR A 99 -1.53 -14.27 -2.41
CA TYR A 99 -1.26 -13.32 -1.33
C TYR A 99 -0.24 -13.91 -0.34
N PRO A 100 0.46 -13.09 0.49
CA PRO A 100 1.43 -13.54 1.48
C PRO A 100 0.89 -14.61 2.44
N LYS A 101 1.67 -15.68 2.64
CA LYS A 101 1.35 -16.83 3.51
C LYS A 101 2.31 -16.99 4.67
N GLN A 102 3.32 -16.11 4.78
CA GLN A 102 4.33 -16.14 5.83
C GLN A 102 4.55 -14.73 6.38
N ILE A 103 3.49 -14.08 6.87
CA ILE A 103 3.55 -12.70 7.37
C ILE A 103 4.20 -12.66 8.75
N HIS A 104 4.85 -11.53 9.08
CA HIS A 104 5.42 -11.29 10.41
C HIS A 104 4.34 -10.97 11.45
N HIS A 105 3.46 -11.93 11.74
CA HIS A 105 2.41 -11.78 12.74
C HIS A 105 2.26 -13.03 13.60
N ARG A 106 2.50 -12.88 14.92
CA ARG A 106 2.50 -14.02 15.87
C ARG A 106 1.19 -14.79 15.82
N GLY A 107 0.05 -14.10 15.94
CA GLY A 107 -1.28 -14.75 15.92
C GLY A 107 -1.62 -15.43 14.59
N ALA A 108 -1.00 -15.01 13.48
CA ALA A 108 -1.18 -15.69 12.19
C ALA A 108 -0.34 -16.98 12.15
N SER A 109 0.91 -16.88 12.64
CA SER A 109 1.93 -17.94 12.57
C SER A 109 1.78 -19.09 13.57
N ILE A 110 1.01 -18.91 14.66
CA ILE A 110 0.90 -19.91 15.73
C ILE A 110 -0.47 -20.59 15.73
N VAL A 111 -0.45 -21.91 15.92
CA VAL A 111 -1.63 -22.63 16.40
C VAL A 111 -1.87 -22.30 17.88
N SER A 112 -3.11 -22.46 18.36
CA SER A 112 -3.39 -22.24 19.78
C SER A 112 -2.49 -23.12 20.65
N ILE A 113 -1.83 -22.54 21.65
CA ILE A 113 -0.98 -23.26 22.61
C ILE A 113 -1.73 -24.39 23.34
N LYS A 114 -3.06 -24.28 23.46
CA LYS A 114 -3.93 -25.31 24.04
C LYS A 114 -4.11 -26.53 23.12
N LYS A 115 -3.91 -26.36 21.81
CA LYS A 115 -4.02 -27.41 20.79
C LYS A 115 -2.67 -28.04 20.50
N ASP A 116 -1.63 -27.22 20.38
CA ASP A 116 -0.28 -27.67 20.11
C ASP A 116 0.73 -26.69 20.74
N PRO A 117 1.49 -27.13 21.77
CA PRO A 117 2.46 -26.29 22.47
C PRO A 117 3.85 -26.28 21.81
N ALA A 118 4.04 -26.91 20.64
CA ALA A 118 5.33 -26.99 19.98
C ALA A 118 5.90 -25.59 19.66
N HIS A 119 7.24 -25.51 19.63
CA HIS A 119 7.94 -24.29 19.26
C HIS A 119 7.63 -23.90 17.81
N VAL A 120 7.19 -22.66 17.60
CA VAL A 120 6.93 -22.11 16.26
C VAL A 120 8.13 -21.29 15.80
N SER A 121 8.73 -21.70 14.67
CA SER A 121 9.86 -21.01 14.06
C SER A 121 9.43 -19.88 13.11
N CYS A 122 10.40 -19.15 12.55
CA CYS A 122 10.15 -18.16 11.48
C CYS A 122 9.92 -18.79 10.09
N LYS A 123 9.64 -20.10 9.99
CA LYS A 123 9.42 -20.83 8.74
C LYS A 123 8.03 -21.45 8.70
N GLY A 124 7.60 -21.83 7.49
CA GLY A 124 6.34 -22.54 7.25
C GLY A 124 5.17 -21.58 7.10
N ALA A 125 4.11 -22.02 6.42
CA ALA A 125 2.92 -21.21 6.18
C ALA A 125 2.19 -20.85 7.48
N ASP A 126 1.50 -19.72 7.48
CA ASP A 126 0.67 -19.27 8.59
C ASP A 126 -0.57 -20.18 8.76
N PRO A 127 -0.78 -20.81 9.93
CA PRO A 127 -1.95 -21.64 10.19
C PRO A 127 -3.27 -20.85 10.26
N ASN A 128 -3.21 -19.53 10.54
CA ASN A 128 -4.39 -18.67 10.58
C ASN A 128 -4.25 -17.56 9.54
N VAL A 129 -5.25 -17.41 8.67
CA VAL A 129 -5.30 -16.31 7.70
C VAL A 129 -5.72 -15.03 8.42
N LEU A 130 -4.85 -14.02 8.40
CA LEU A 130 -5.16 -12.69 8.95
C LEU A 130 -5.85 -11.84 7.87
N GLU A 131 -7.11 -12.18 7.59
CA GLU A 131 -7.90 -11.59 6.50
C GLU A 131 -7.89 -10.05 6.54
N GLY A 132 -7.60 -9.44 5.39
CA GLY A 132 -7.59 -7.99 5.22
C GLY A 132 -6.32 -7.28 5.72
N ALA A 133 -5.38 -7.97 6.36
CA ALA A 133 -4.13 -7.38 6.80
C ALA A 133 -3.27 -6.97 5.59
N VAL A 134 -2.76 -5.74 5.59
CA VAL A 134 -1.86 -5.24 4.54
C VAL A 134 -0.45 -5.31 5.06
N VAL A 135 0.42 -6.04 4.36
CA VAL A 135 1.84 -6.17 4.71
C VAL A 135 2.62 -4.89 4.38
N GLY A 136 3.88 -4.82 4.78
CA GLY A 136 4.76 -3.68 4.49
C GLY A 136 4.99 -3.40 3.00
N GLY A 137 4.92 -4.43 2.15
CA GLY A 137 4.98 -4.34 0.69
C GLY A 137 6.39 -4.51 0.10
N PRO A 138 6.55 -4.30 -1.21
CA PRO A 138 7.80 -4.58 -1.92
C PRO A 138 8.88 -3.52 -1.66
N TYR A 139 10.12 -3.85 -2.02
CA TYR A 139 11.19 -2.88 -2.14
C TYR A 139 10.97 -1.97 -3.34
N ASP A 140 11.85 -0.98 -3.50
CA ASP A 140 11.81 -0.01 -4.60
C ASP A 140 12.02 -0.65 -5.98
N THR A 141 12.44 -1.91 -6.02
CA THR A 141 12.62 -2.72 -7.24
C THR A 141 11.40 -3.57 -7.61
N ASP A 142 10.24 -3.36 -6.97
CA ASP A 142 9.04 -4.21 -7.06
C ASP A 142 9.21 -5.63 -6.47
N GLU A 143 10.38 -5.96 -5.92
CA GLU A 143 10.65 -7.26 -5.34
C GLU A 143 10.02 -7.42 -3.95
N TYR A 144 9.33 -8.53 -3.74
CA TYR A 144 8.73 -8.94 -2.47
C TYR A 144 9.11 -10.39 -2.16
N THR A 145 9.60 -10.63 -0.95
CA THR A 145 9.90 -11.97 -0.44
C THR A 145 8.93 -12.34 0.67
N ASP A 146 8.06 -13.33 0.42
CA ASP A 146 7.12 -13.85 1.41
C ASP A 146 7.82 -14.73 2.45
N ALA A 147 8.49 -14.07 3.39
CA ALA A 147 9.20 -14.70 4.49
C ALA A 147 8.90 -13.99 5.79
N ARG A 148 8.54 -14.77 6.82
CA ARG A 148 8.21 -14.25 8.15
C ARG A 148 9.38 -13.52 8.80
N SER A 149 10.61 -13.94 8.52
CA SER A 149 11.82 -13.25 9.00
C SER A 149 12.06 -11.90 8.33
N ASN A 150 11.45 -11.64 7.17
CA ASN A 150 11.57 -10.39 6.44
C ASN A 150 10.51 -9.37 6.90
N TYR A 151 10.60 -8.97 8.17
CA TYR A 151 9.64 -8.05 8.79
C TYR A 151 9.52 -6.70 8.06
N GLN A 152 10.55 -6.25 7.33
CA GLN A 152 10.48 -5.01 6.55
C GLN A 152 9.36 -5.02 5.50
N GLN A 153 9.16 -6.17 4.86
CA GLN A 153 8.15 -6.37 3.81
C GLN A 153 6.91 -7.10 4.31
N SER A 154 7.07 -8.09 5.20
CA SER A 154 6.01 -9.04 5.56
C SER A 154 5.25 -8.69 6.84
N GLU A 155 5.64 -7.63 7.57
CA GLU A 155 4.92 -7.19 8.77
C GLU A 155 3.66 -6.40 8.41
N PRO A 156 2.47 -6.87 8.82
CA PRO A 156 1.25 -6.08 8.72
C PRO A 156 1.13 -5.11 9.89
N THR A 157 0.63 -3.91 9.64
CA THR A 157 0.42 -2.91 10.69
C THR A 157 -0.92 -2.19 10.57
N LEU A 158 -1.38 -1.63 11.69
CA LEU A 158 -2.53 -0.73 11.69
C LEU A 158 -2.31 0.50 10.79
N THR A 159 -1.06 0.97 10.66
CA THR A 159 -0.72 2.13 9.82
C THR A 159 -0.72 1.79 8.33
N ASN A 160 -0.53 0.54 7.93
CA ASN A 160 -0.76 0.10 6.55
C ASN A 160 -2.27 0.12 6.24
N ASN A 161 -3.09 -0.44 7.14
CA ASN A 161 -4.52 -0.62 6.92
C ASN A 161 -5.35 0.66 7.04
N ALA A 162 -5.13 1.47 8.09
CA ALA A 162 -5.98 2.62 8.42
C ALA A 162 -6.19 3.61 7.24
N PRO A 163 -5.14 4.10 6.56
CA PRO A 163 -5.33 4.98 5.43
C PRO A 163 -5.94 4.28 4.21
N LEU A 164 -5.60 3.00 3.98
CA LEU A 164 -6.14 2.25 2.84
C LEU A 164 -7.66 2.10 2.93
N VAL A 165 -8.23 1.87 4.12
CA VAL A 165 -9.68 1.79 4.31
C VAL A 165 -10.37 3.06 3.82
N GLY A 166 -9.81 4.24 4.10
CA GLY A 166 -10.34 5.51 3.61
C GLY A 166 -10.26 5.66 2.09
N VAL A 167 -9.18 5.17 1.47
CA VAL A 167 -9.04 5.15 0.00
C VAL A 167 -10.07 4.22 -0.62
N LEU A 168 -10.20 3.00 -0.11
CA LEU A 168 -11.17 2.02 -0.60
C LEU A 168 -12.60 2.54 -0.49
N ALA A 169 -12.95 3.19 0.63
CA ALA A 169 -14.26 3.81 0.83
C ALA A 169 -14.58 4.93 -0.17
N LYS A 170 -13.58 5.58 -0.78
CA LYS A 170 -13.79 6.54 -1.87
C LYS A 170 -14.03 5.86 -3.22
N LEU A 171 -13.37 4.74 -3.46
CA LEU A 171 -13.32 4.08 -4.77
C LEU A 171 -14.51 3.14 -5.02
N VAL A 172 -15.29 2.84 -3.99
CA VAL A 172 -16.58 2.12 -4.05
C VAL A 172 -17.74 3.10 -4.16
#